data_AF-A0A8X7VP45-F1
#
_entry.id   AF-A0A8X7VP45-F1
#
_cell.length_a   1.000
_cell.length_b   1.000
_cell.length_c   1.000
_cell.angle_alpha   90.00
_cell.angle_beta   90.00
_cell.angle_gamma   90.00
#
_symmetry.space_group_name_H-M   'P 1'
#
loop_
_entity.id
_entity.type
_entity.pdbx_description
1 polymer ?
#
loop_
_entity_poly.entity_id
_entity_poly.type
_entity_poly.pdbx_seq_one_letter_code
_entity_poly.pdbx_strand_id
1 'polypeptide(L)'
;MADALRALLDSGKLSEEECLAILRGLQEKEEEKQKQKEVDGWTSSDEEEEVDEEYCRQVRESLGFDIDAHVRIPERGISPCELGKSQPPCDIALYGRLGVHCFNFEKGRKLQFMRIPKYNIGCSIWISYYITVEVKDLVDDSAHILQSSVTDSFSQNGEHLRVFTQICRLKPEKPGEGECAFSLLDEKAVDEFYKGRMPNFLSEAKPAHRLRFYEVQEQDICQNDWLRLYTDFALYCYWRYNESAFKSCLPAKINKILVETFETHTDPSLKLKSSNAIFHINLTAKSRDYISVVRRTTDGKTGHIILQISTWTNPPSSP
;
A
#
# COMPACT_ATOMS: atom_id res chain seq x y z
N MET A 1 8.26 24.64 -4.58
CA MET A 1 8.47 26.11 -4.58
C MET A 1 9.32 26.54 -3.38
N ALA A 2 9.02 26.03 -2.17
CA ALA A 2 9.86 26.20 -0.99
C ALA A 2 11.34 25.82 -1.24
N ASP A 3 11.59 24.71 -1.92
CA ASP A 3 12.96 24.26 -2.23
C ASP A 3 13.68 25.16 -3.25
N ALA A 4 12.93 25.80 -4.15
CA ALA A 4 13.49 26.74 -5.13
C ALA A 4 13.85 28.10 -4.49
N LEU A 5 13.05 28.57 -3.54
CA LEU A 5 13.36 29.78 -2.76
C LEU A 5 14.55 29.55 -1.81
N ARG A 6 14.63 28.35 -1.21
CA ARG A 6 15.74 27.95 -0.36
C ARG A 6 17.07 27.89 -1.13
N ALA A 7 17.05 27.30 -2.32
CA ALA A 7 18.21 27.29 -3.21
C ALA A 7 18.66 28.70 -3.65
N LEU A 8 17.73 29.65 -3.77
CA LEU A 8 18.05 31.03 -4.14
C LEU A 8 18.63 31.84 -2.96
N LEU A 9 18.13 31.62 -1.74
CA LEU A 9 18.69 32.13 -0.47
C LEU A 9 20.11 31.63 -0.25
N ASP A 10 20.32 30.32 -0.41
CA ASP A 10 21.63 29.69 -0.22
C ASP A 10 22.65 30.14 -1.29
N SER A 11 22.17 30.61 -2.45
CA SER A 11 22.99 31.18 -3.52
C SER A 11 23.28 32.68 -3.36
N GLY A 12 22.75 33.35 -2.33
CA GLY A 12 22.91 34.78 -2.09
C GLY A 12 22.23 35.69 -3.11
N LYS A 13 21.38 35.13 -3.98
CA LYS A 13 20.66 35.87 -5.05
C LYS A 13 19.37 36.55 -4.57
N LEU A 14 18.96 36.25 -3.35
CA LEU A 14 17.77 36.76 -2.68
C LEU A 14 18.11 36.95 -1.21
N SER A 15 17.83 38.13 -0.67
CA SER A 15 17.95 38.40 0.76
C SER A 15 16.79 37.78 1.54
N GLU A 16 16.98 37.57 2.84
CA GLU A 16 15.96 37.02 3.74
C GLU A 16 14.71 37.91 3.80
N GLU A 17 14.89 39.23 3.73
CA GLU A 17 13.79 40.21 3.67
C GLU A 17 12.99 40.12 2.37
N GLU A 18 13.66 39.91 1.23
CA GLU A 18 13.00 39.72 -0.07
C GLU A 18 12.23 38.40 -0.15
N CYS A 19 12.76 37.31 0.43
CA CYS A 19 12.03 36.05 0.54
C CYS A 19 10.78 36.17 1.41
N LEU A 20 10.87 36.89 2.53
CA LEU A 20 9.72 37.15 3.40
C LEU A 20 8.67 38.06 2.74
N ALA A 21 9.09 38.99 1.88
CA ALA A 21 8.17 39.80 1.08
C ALA A 21 7.46 38.98 0.00
N ILE A 22 8.17 38.07 -0.68
CA ILE A 22 7.57 37.14 -1.66
C ILE A 22 6.60 36.17 -1.01
N LEU A 23 6.95 35.61 0.16
CA LEU A 23 6.07 34.72 0.91
C LEU A 23 4.80 35.44 1.39
N ARG A 24 4.92 36.68 1.88
CA ARG A 24 3.75 37.50 2.26
C ARG A 24 2.85 37.83 1.06
N GLY A 25 3.43 38.23 -0.07
CA GLY A 25 2.66 38.51 -1.28
C GLY A 25 2.00 37.27 -1.91
N LEU A 26 2.52 36.06 -1.65
CA LEU A 26 1.87 34.80 -2.03
C LEU A 26 0.74 34.42 -1.08
N GLN A 27 0.91 34.69 0.22
CA GLN A 27 -0.10 34.44 1.25
C GLN A 27 -1.31 35.38 1.08
N GLU A 28 -1.08 36.66 0.78
CA GLU A 28 -2.13 37.62 0.44
C GLU A 28 -2.89 37.23 -0.84
N LYS A 29 -2.20 36.66 -1.84
CA LYS A 29 -2.83 36.12 -3.06
C LYS A 29 -3.59 34.81 -2.82
N GLU A 30 -3.18 33.99 -1.86
CA GLU A 30 -3.93 32.81 -1.43
C GLU A 30 -5.17 33.20 -0.62
N GLU A 31 -5.08 34.22 0.23
CA GLU A 31 -6.21 34.79 0.96
C GLU A 31 -7.19 35.51 0.04
N GLU A 32 -6.73 36.23 -0.99
CA GLU A 32 -7.60 36.78 -2.04
C GLU A 32 -8.24 35.66 -2.87
N LYS A 33 -7.51 34.60 -3.23
CA LYS A 33 -8.09 33.41 -3.90
C LYS A 33 -9.09 32.65 -3.02
N GLN A 34 -8.88 32.62 -1.71
CA GLN A 34 -9.82 32.02 -0.77
C GLN A 34 -11.07 32.89 -0.59
N LYS A 35 -10.93 34.21 -0.46
CA LYS A 35 -12.06 35.15 -0.43
C LYS A 35 -12.85 35.16 -1.73
N GLN A 36 -12.18 35.03 -2.88
CA GLN A 36 -12.85 34.92 -4.18
C GLN A 36 -13.55 33.56 -4.35
N LYS A 37 -13.00 32.47 -3.77
CA LYS A 37 -13.69 31.17 -3.67
C LYS A 37 -14.88 31.19 -2.70
N GLU A 38 -14.83 31.99 -1.64
CA GLU A 38 -15.95 32.18 -0.70
C GLU A 38 -17.08 33.05 -1.30
N VAL A 39 -16.75 34.01 -2.18
CA VAL A 39 -17.74 34.90 -2.81
C VAL A 39 -18.39 34.27 -4.07
N ASP A 40 -17.68 33.43 -4.83
CA ASP A 40 -18.19 32.85 -6.10
C ASP A 40 -18.55 31.36 -6.03
N GLY A 41 -18.60 30.75 -4.83
CA GLY A 41 -18.61 29.27 -4.70
C GLY A 41 -19.77 28.62 -3.95
N TRP A 42 -20.81 29.35 -3.55
CA TRP A 42 -22.02 28.80 -2.92
C TRP A 42 -23.29 29.17 -3.71
N THR A 43 -23.29 28.89 -5.01
CA THR A 43 -24.51 28.32 -5.61
C THR A 43 -24.38 26.83 -5.46
N SER A 44 -24.91 26.32 -4.35
CA SER A 44 -25.31 24.93 -4.27
C SER A 44 -26.33 24.70 -5.38
N SER A 45 -25.86 24.13 -6.49
CA SER A 45 -26.73 23.34 -7.34
C SER A 45 -26.97 22.05 -6.58
N ASP A 46 -27.87 22.09 -5.60
CA ASP A 46 -28.55 20.92 -5.04
C ASP A 46 -29.47 20.31 -6.11
N GLU A 47 -28.94 20.07 -7.30
CA GLU A 47 -29.46 19.00 -8.14
C GLU A 47 -28.87 17.74 -7.51
N GLU A 48 -29.63 17.12 -6.59
CA GLU A 48 -29.37 15.76 -6.14
C GLU A 48 -29.13 14.93 -7.41
N GLU A 49 -27.86 14.57 -7.65
CA GLU A 49 -27.51 13.79 -8.82
C GLU A 49 -28.40 12.54 -8.81
N GLU A 50 -29.27 12.37 -9.81
CA GLU A 50 -30.21 11.25 -9.83
C GLU A 50 -29.41 9.95 -9.73
N VAL A 51 -29.44 9.36 -8.54
CA VAL A 51 -28.59 8.24 -8.19
C VAL A 51 -29.13 7.01 -8.91
N ASP A 52 -28.30 6.42 -9.76
CA ASP A 52 -28.65 5.18 -10.43
C ASP A 52 -28.82 4.07 -9.38
N GLU A 53 -30.08 3.65 -9.17
CA GLU A 53 -30.44 2.62 -8.18
C GLU A 53 -29.74 1.29 -8.48
N GLU A 54 -29.51 0.99 -9.76
CA GLU A 54 -28.82 -0.22 -10.19
C GLU A 54 -27.33 -0.16 -9.88
N TYR A 55 -26.66 0.98 -10.10
CA TYR A 55 -25.30 1.22 -9.61
C TYR A 55 -25.21 1.02 -8.09
N CYS A 56 -26.11 1.66 -7.32
CA CYS A 56 -26.12 1.54 -5.86
C CYS A 56 -26.38 0.11 -5.38
N ARG A 57 -27.25 -0.64 -6.06
CA ARG A 57 -27.52 -2.05 -5.78
C ARG A 57 -26.28 -2.90 -6.04
N GLN A 58 -25.62 -2.73 -7.19
CA GLN A 58 -24.40 -3.45 -7.57
C GLN A 58 -23.25 -3.20 -6.60
N VAL A 59 -23.02 -1.94 -6.20
CA VAL A 59 -22.00 -1.59 -5.20
C VAL A 59 -22.29 -2.28 -3.86
N ARG A 60 -23.54 -2.28 -3.40
CA ARG A 60 -23.94 -2.87 -2.12
C ARG A 60 -23.82 -4.39 -2.10
N GLU A 61 -24.31 -5.05 -3.15
CA GLU A 61 -24.29 -6.52 -3.23
C GLU A 61 -22.89 -7.08 -3.47
N SER A 62 -22.09 -6.40 -4.28
CA SER A 62 -20.75 -6.87 -4.63
C SER A 62 -19.65 -6.33 -3.72
N LEU A 63 -19.93 -5.31 -2.89
CA LEU A 63 -18.94 -4.45 -2.23
C LEU A 63 -18.02 -3.72 -3.23
N GLY A 64 -18.56 -3.33 -4.38
CA GLY A 64 -17.84 -2.56 -5.40
C GLY A 64 -16.96 -3.37 -6.36
N PHE A 65 -16.98 -4.71 -6.29
CA PHE A 65 -16.19 -5.57 -7.20
C PHE A 65 -16.87 -5.87 -8.53
N ASP A 66 -18.21 -5.92 -8.54
CA ASP A 66 -19.01 -6.28 -9.71
C ASP A 66 -19.93 -5.09 -10.05
N ILE A 67 -19.47 -4.22 -10.97
CA ILE A 67 -20.17 -3.04 -11.46
C ILE A 67 -20.22 -3.12 -12.99
N ASP A 68 -21.39 -2.95 -13.57
CA ASP A 68 -21.63 -2.95 -15.02
C ASP A 68 -21.05 -1.66 -15.65
N ALA A 69 -20.54 -1.74 -16.87
CA ALA A 69 -20.04 -0.58 -17.59
C ALA A 69 -21.16 0.36 -18.07
N HIS A 70 -22.42 -0.08 -18.06
CA HIS A 70 -23.57 0.64 -18.60
C HIS A 70 -24.37 1.41 -17.55
N VAL A 71 -24.12 1.19 -16.25
CA VAL A 71 -24.78 2.00 -15.20
C VAL A 71 -24.22 3.40 -15.17
N ARG A 72 -25.04 4.37 -14.77
CA ARG A 72 -24.58 5.75 -14.56
C ARG A 72 -23.80 5.81 -13.24
N ILE A 73 -22.49 5.94 -13.36
CA ILE A 73 -21.58 6.08 -12.22
C ILE A 73 -21.58 7.55 -11.77
N PRO A 74 -21.83 7.85 -10.48
CA PRO A 74 -21.78 9.21 -9.95
C PRO A 74 -20.34 9.75 -10.01
N GLU A 75 -20.16 11.07 -9.92
CA GLU A 75 -18.84 11.72 -10.07
C GLU A 75 -17.76 11.14 -9.14
N ARG A 76 -18.15 10.73 -7.92
CA ARG A 76 -17.27 10.11 -6.91
C ARG A 76 -17.52 8.61 -6.74
N GLY A 77 -18.04 7.96 -7.78
CA GLY A 77 -18.34 6.54 -7.79
C GLY A 77 -17.11 5.64 -7.92
N ILE A 78 -17.38 4.34 -7.92
CA ILE A 78 -16.39 3.29 -8.16
C ILE A 78 -16.40 3.00 -9.66
N SER A 79 -15.29 3.28 -10.33
CA SER A 79 -15.15 3.14 -11.78
C SER A 79 -14.58 1.76 -12.13
N PRO A 80 -15.25 0.96 -12.98
CA PRO A 80 -14.76 -0.35 -13.39
C PRO A 80 -13.61 -0.24 -14.41
N CYS A 81 -12.64 -1.15 -14.31
CA CYS A 81 -11.53 -1.29 -15.24
C CYS A 81 -11.38 -2.76 -15.67
N GLU A 82 -11.76 -3.04 -16.91
CA GLU A 82 -11.61 -4.36 -17.53
C GLU A 82 -10.23 -4.50 -18.18
N LEU A 83 -9.46 -5.50 -17.77
CA LEU A 83 -8.14 -5.78 -18.34
C LEU A 83 -8.18 -6.88 -19.39
N GLY A 84 -9.13 -7.82 -19.28
CA GLY A 84 -9.21 -8.96 -20.19
C GLY A 84 -7.91 -9.77 -20.18
N LYS A 85 -7.16 -9.74 -21.30
CA LYS A 85 -5.84 -10.41 -21.42
C LYS A 85 -4.64 -9.47 -21.23
N SER A 86 -4.89 -8.17 -21.03
CA SER A 86 -3.85 -7.16 -20.84
C SER A 86 -3.17 -7.34 -19.48
N GLN A 87 -1.91 -6.92 -19.39
CA GLN A 87 -1.22 -6.89 -18.10
C GLN A 87 -1.74 -5.71 -17.26
N PRO A 88 -1.96 -5.91 -15.94
CA PRO A 88 -2.27 -4.81 -15.04
C PRO A 88 -1.09 -3.84 -14.89
N PRO A 89 -1.34 -2.57 -14.55
CA PRO A 89 -0.32 -1.68 -14.02
C PRO A 89 0.44 -2.31 -12.83
N CYS A 90 1.69 -1.88 -12.62
CA CYS A 90 2.57 -2.49 -11.62
C CYS A 90 2.03 -2.48 -10.18
N ASP A 91 1.38 -1.38 -9.79
CA ASP A 91 0.73 -1.22 -8.50
C ASP A 91 -0.45 -2.18 -8.34
N ILE A 92 -1.33 -2.26 -9.34
CA ILE A 92 -2.44 -3.23 -9.36
C ILE A 92 -1.94 -4.67 -9.28
N ALA A 93 -0.84 -4.99 -9.97
CA ALA A 93 -0.20 -6.31 -9.89
C ALA A 93 0.34 -6.61 -8.48
N LEU A 94 0.93 -5.62 -7.79
CA LEU A 94 1.40 -5.75 -6.42
C LEU A 94 0.23 -5.90 -5.44
N TYR A 95 -0.82 -5.10 -5.60
CA TYR A 95 -2.00 -5.11 -4.77
C TYR A 95 -2.79 -6.42 -4.89
N GLY A 96 -2.94 -6.96 -6.10
CA GLY A 96 -3.53 -8.28 -6.29
C GLY A 96 -2.72 -9.39 -5.61
N ARG A 97 -1.38 -9.36 -5.71
CA ARG A 97 -0.50 -10.30 -4.99
C ARG A 97 -0.55 -10.11 -3.47
N LEU A 98 -0.72 -8.89 -2.98
CA LEU A 98 -0.92 -8.61 -1.55
C LEU A 98 -2.23 -9.22 -1.04
N GLY A 99 -3.31 -9.14 -1.81
CA GLY A 99 -4.56 -9.83 -1.49
C GLY A 99 -4.38 -11.34 -1.37
N VAL A 100 -3.71 -11.97 -2.35
CA VAL A 100 -3.39 -13.42 -2.29
C VAL A 100 -2.56 -13.76 -1.05
N HIS A 101 -1.55 -12.94 -0.74
CA HIS A 101 -0.74 -13.12 0.47
C HIS A 101 -1.57 -13.01 1.74
N CYS A 102 -2.45 -12.00 1.85
CA CYS A 102 -3.36 -11.82 2.98
C CYS A 102 -4.22 -13.08 3.19
N PHE A 103 -4.85 -13.58 2.14
CA PHE A 103 -5.71 -14.77 2.22
C PHE A 103 -4.93 -16.02 2.62
N ASN A 104 -3.77 -16.27 1.99
CA ASN A 104 -2.93 -17.42 2.32
C ASN A 104 -2.43 -17.36 3.76
N PHE A 105 -2.03 -16.19 4.22
CA PHE A 105 -1.54 -15.97 5.58
C PHE A 105 -2.63 -16.23 6.62
N GLU A 106 -3.83 -15.66 6.43
CA GLU A 106 -4.93 -15.82 7.38
C GLU A 106 -5.52 -17.24 7.39
N LYS A 107 -5.76 -17.82 6.20
CA LYS A 107 -6.46 -19.11 6.07
C LYS A 107 -5.52 -20.31 6.00
N GLY A 108 -4.20 -20.11 6.03
CA GLY A 108 -3.21 -21.18 5.89
C GLY A 108 -3.26 -21.90 4.54
N ARG A 109 -3.65 -21.19 3.47
CA ARG A 109 -3.79 -21.73 2.11
C ARG A 109 -2.53 -21.52 1.28
N LYS A 110 -2.49 -22.16 0.11
CA LYS A 110 -1.40 -22.06 -0.87
C LYS A 110 -1.94 -21.68 -2.25
N LEU A 111 -2.65 -20.56 -2.31
CA LEU A 111 -3.14 -19.99 -3.56
C LEU A 111 -1.97 -19.36 -4.32
N GLN A 112 -1.81 -19.75 -5.58
CA GLN A 112 -0.90 -19.15 -6.54
C GLN A 112 -1.63 -18.07 -7.35
N PHE A 113 -1.03 -16.89 -7.44
CA PHE A 113 -1.51 -15.79 -8.30
C PHE A 113 -1.36 -16.17 -9.78
N MET A 114 -2.44 -16.03 -10.56
CA MET A 114 -2.42 -16.28 -12.01
C MET A 114 -2.49 -14.98 -12.82
N ARG A 115 -3.57 -14.21 -12.66
CA ARG A 115 -3.77 -12.93 -13.37
C ARG A 115 -4.86 -12.08 -12.72
N ILE A 116 -4.97 -10.83 -13.16
CA ILE A 116 -6.03 -9.90 -12.78
C ILE A 116 -6.90 -9.65 -14.01
N PRO A 117 -8.09 -10.27 -14.13
CA PRO A 117 -9.00 -10.01 -15.24
C PRO A 117 -9.61 -8.60 -15.21
N LYS A 118 -9.85 -8.06 -14.00
CA LYS A 118 -10.47 -6.75 -13.79
C LYS A 118 -10.15 -6.20 -12.40
N TYR A 119 -10.31 -4.90 -12.26
CA TYR A 119 -10.30 -4.20 -10.99
C TYR A 119 -11.18 -2.97 -11.09
N ASN A 120 -11.72 -2.49 -9.97
CA ASN A 120 -12.44 -1.21 -9.96
C ASN A 120 -11.69 -0.21 -9.07
N ILE A 121 -11.85 1.08 -9.34
CA ILE A 121 -11.17 2.16 -8.62
C ILE A 121 -12.22 3.06 -7.97
N GLY A 122 -12.18 3.18 -6.66
CA GLY A 122 -12.97 4.16 -5.91
C GLY A 122 -12.08 5.28 -5.41
N CYS A 123 -12.45 6.53 -5.68
CA CYS A 123 -11.78 7.71 -5.16
C CYS A 123 -12.69 8.38 -4.12
N SER A 124 -12.42 8.11 -2.85
CA SER A 124 -13.14 8.73 -1.72
C SER A 124 -12.21 9.71 -0.99
N ILE A 125 -11.95 9.49 0.29
CA ILE A 125 -10.85 10.16 1.04
C ILE A 125 -9.50 9.54 0.64
N TRP A 126 -9.51 8.26 0.27
CA TRP A 126 -8.35 7.50 -0.21
C TRP A 126 -8.66 6.83 -1.55
N ILE A 127 -7.63 6.34 -2.21
CA ILE A 127 -7.78 5.54 -3.42
C ILE A 127 -7.89 4.07 -3.01
N SER A 128 -9.03 3.46 -3.30
CA SER A 128 -9.31 2.07 -3.03
C SER A 128 -9.46 1.30 -4.34
N TYR A 129 -8.78 0.17 -4.43
CA TYR A 129 -8.79 -0.72 -5.58
C TYR A 129 -9.54 -2.00 -5.21
N TYR A 130 -10.57 -2.36 -5.98
CA TYR A 130 -11.38 -3.56 -5.81
C TYR A 130 -10.94 -4.59 -6.85
N ILE A 131 -9.97 -5.41 -6.49
CA ILE A 131 -9.22 -6.23 -7.45
C ILE A 131 -9.80 -7.64 -7.48
N THR A 132 -10.13 -8.12 -8.68
CA THR A 132 -10.47 -9.52 -8.91
C THR A 132 -9.24 -10.25 -9.42
N VAL A 133 -8.85 -11.32 -8.76
CA VAL A 133 -7.65 -12.10 -9.06
C VAL A 133 -8.04 -13.55 -9.36
N GLU A 134 -7.59 -14.06 -10.49
CA GLU A 134 -7.63 -15.50 -10.74
C GLU A 134 -6.46 -16.17 -10.02
N VAL A 135 -6.77 -17.21 -9.26
CA VAL A 135 -5.80 -17.94 -8.46
C VAL A 135 -5.96 -19.44 -8.70
N LYS A 136 -4.87 -20.16 -8.48
CA LYS A 136 -4.85 -21.63 -8.52
C LYS A 136 -4.48 -22.14 -7.13
N ASP A 137 -5.27 -23.04 -6.56
CA ASP A 137 -4.89 -23.70 -5.32
C ASP A 137 -3.88 -24.81 -5.63
N LEU A 138 -2.72 -24.75 -4.98
CA LEU A 138 -1.65 -25.73 -5.19
C LEU A 138 -1.88 -27.05 -4.44
N VAL A 139 -2.91 -27.14 -3.58
CA VAL A 139 -3.25 -28.36 -2.84
C VAL A 139 -4.02 -29.35 -3.73
N ASP A 140 -4.97 -28.87 -4.52
CA ASP A 140 -5.89 -29.68 -5.33
C ASP A 140 -5.93 -29.29 -6.81
N ASP A 141 -5.07 -28.36 -7.23
CA ASP A 141 -4.93 -27.87 -8.61
C ASP A 141 -6.16 -27.09 -9.13
N SER A 142 -7.12 -26.71 -8.27
CA SER A 142 -8.34 -26.04 -8.72
C SER A 142 -8.19 -24.53 -8.90
N ALA A 143 -8.90 -24.00 -9.91
CA ALA A 143 -8.96 -22.57 -10.17
C ALA A 143 -10.06 -21.90 -9.34
N HIS A 144 -9.73 -20.75 -8.75
CA HIS A 144 -10.67 -19.93 -8.00
C HIS A 144 -10.55 -18.45 -8.37
N ILE A 145 -11.54 -17.67 -7.94
CA ILE A 145 -11.53 -16.22 -8.05
C ILE A 145 -11.43 -15.65 -6.64
N LEU A 146 -10.35 -14.93 -6.38
CA LEU A 146 -10.15 -14.13 -5.18
C LEU A 146 -10.57 -12.69 -5.45
N GLN A 147 -11.34 -12.11 -4.54
CA GLN A 147 -11.66 -10.68 -4.53
C GLN A 147 -10.93 -10.04 -3.34
N SER A 148 -10.10 -9.04 -3.63
CA SER A 148 -9.41 -8.28 -2.58
C SER A 148 -9.51 -6.78 -2.80
N SER A 149 -9.89 -6.04 -1.76
CA SER A 149 -9.80 -4.58 -1.77
C SER A 149 -8.48 -4.15 -1.13
N VAL A 150 -7.78 -3.22 -1.79
CA VAL A 150 -6.52 -2.65 -1.33
C VAL A 150 -6.64 -1.13 -1.38
N THR A 151 -6.32 -0.48 -0.27
CA THR A 151 -6.32 0.98 -0.17
C THR A 151 -4.89 1.48 -0.08
N ASP A 152 -4.58 2.46 -0.92
CA ASP A 152 -3.35 3.23 -0.93
C ASP A 152 -3.61 4.53 -0.19
N SER A 153 -2.94 4.71 0.96
CA SER A 153 -3.24 5.80 1.90
C SER A 153 -2.05 6.72 2.08
N PHE A 154 -2.35 7.95 2.51
CA PHE A 154 -1.33 8.91 2.90
C PHE A 154 -0.49 8.37 4.05
N SER A 155 0.80 8.71 4.03
CA SER A 155 1.72 8.42 5.11
C SER A 155 1.23 9.03 6.42
N GLN A 156 1.16 8.23 7.48
CA GLN A 156 0.76 8.68 8.81
C GLN A 156 1.96 8.92 9.73
N ASN A 157 3.02 8.13 9.58
CA ASN A 157 4.12 8.04 10.53
C ASN A 157 5.50 8.25 9.87
N GLY A 158 5.52 8.96 8.73
CA GLY A 158 6.74 9.25 7.98
C GLY A 158 7.24 8.09 7.11
N GLU A 159 6.45 7.02 6.96
CA GLU A 159 6.67 6.01 5.95
C GLU A 159 6.55 6.60 4.53
N HIS A 160 7.25 6.01 3.56
CA HIS A 160 7.17 6.46 2.17
C HIS A 160 5.95 5.88 1.44
N LEU A 161 5.43 4.73 1.89
CA LEU A 161 4.26 4.06 1.33
C LEU A 161 3.47 3.34 2.44
N ARG A 162 2.14 3.50 2.44
CA ARG A 162 1.21 2.81 3.33
C ARG A 162 0.06 2.21 2.53
N VAL A 163 0.00 0.88 2.47
CA VAL A 163 -1.06 0.14 1.77
C VAL A 163 -1.70 -0.87 2.72
N PHE A 164 -2.99 -1.12 2.57
CA PHE A 164 -3.68 -2.11 3.40
C PHE A 164 -4.84 -2.77 2.68
N THR A 165 -5.11 -4.03 3.01
CA THR A 165 -6.30 -4.74 2.55
C THR A 165 -7.46 -4.53 3.52
N GLN A 166 -8.69 -4.55 3.02
CA GLN A 166 -9.91 -4.45 3.85
C GLN A 166 -10.91 -5.58 3.58
N ILE A 167 -10.92 -6.09 2.37
CA ILE A 167 -11.76 -7.22 1.96
C ILE A 167 -10.82 -8.24 1.31
N CYS A 168 -10.98 -9.51 1.65
CA CYS A 168 -10.25 -10.60 1.02
C CYS A 168 -11.03 -11.92 1.12
N ARG A 169 -11.59 -12.40 0.00
CA ARG A 169 -12.46 -13.59 -0.01
C ARG A 169 -12.42 -14.34 -1.34
N LEU A 170 -12.80 -15.63 -1.32
CA LEU A 170 -12.98 -16.43 -2.53
C LEU A 170 -14.45 -16.39 -2.97
N LYS A 171 -14.73 -16.23 -4.27
CA LYS A 171 -16.10 -16.49 -4.78
C LYS A 171 -16.43 -17.99 -4.62
N PRO A 172 -17.67 -18.36 -4.24
CA PRO A 172 -18.87 -17.54 -4.14
C PRO A 172 -19.18 -17.02 -2.72
N GLU A 173 -18.19 -16.92 -1.83
CA GLU A 173 -18.39 -16.37 -0.48
C GLU A 173 -19.03 -14.98 -0.57
N LYS A 174 -20.17 -14.83 0.10
CA LYS A 174 -20.93 -13.58 0.12
C LYS A 174 -20.35 -12.66 1.19
N PRO A 175 -20.57 -11.33 1.07
CA PRO A 175 -20.29 -10.41 2.16
C PRO A 175 -20.87 -10.92 3.49
N GLY A 176 -20.04 -11.01 4.53
CA GLY A 176 -20.53 -11.24 5.88
C GLY A 176 -21.40 -10.08 6.38
N GLU A 177 -22.32 -10.34 7.31
CA GLU A 177 -23.05 -9.25 7.98
C GLU A 177 -22.06 -8.31 8.68
N GLY A 178 -22.01 -7.04 8.24
CA GLY A 178 -21.06 -6.04 8.76
C GLY A 178 -19.77 -5.88 7.95
N GLU A 179 -19.54 -6.69 6.90
CA GLU A 179 -18.49 -6.37 5.91
C GLU A 179 -18.87 -5.09 5.18
N CYS A 180 -18.06 -4.05 5.37
CA CYS A 180 -18.22 -2.77 4.72
C CYS A 180 -16.96 -2.46 3.90
N ALA A 181 -17.15 -1.93 2.69
CA ALA A 181 -16.07 -1.40 1.86
C ALA A 181 -15.22 -0.34 2.60
N PHE A 182 -15.76 0.27 3.66
CA PHE A 182 -15.13 1.30 4.47
C PHE A 182 -14.89 0.85 5.94
N SER A 183 -14.50 -0.41 6.16
CA SER A 183 -14.05 -0.84 7.48
C SER A 183 -12.82 -0.04 7.91
N LEU A 184 -12.96 0.77 8.96
CA LEU A 184 -11.85 1.50 9.56
C LEU A 184 -10.88 0.50 10.21
N LEU A 185 -9.58 0.72 10.01
CA LEU A 185 -8.54 -0.07 10.67
C LEU A 185 -8.64 0.10 12.19
N ASP A 186 -8.59 -1.01 12.93
CA ASP A 186 -8.55 -0.94 14.40
C ASP A 186 -7.11 -0.76 14.89
N GLU A 187 -6.64 0.49 14.89
CA GLU A 187 -5.30 0.82 15.37
C GLU A 187 -5.09 0.48 16.85
N LYS A 188 -6.15 0.28 17.65
CA LYS A 188 -6.02 -0.11 19.06
C LYS A 188 -5.69 -1.59 19.23
N ALA A 189 -6.05 -2.43 18.25
CA ALA A 189 -5.77 -3.86 18.26
C ALA A 189 -4.29 -4.20 18.00
N VAL A 190 -3.53 -3.27 17.40
CA VAL A 190 -2.10 -3.43 17.16
C VAL A 190 -1.31 -3.12 18.45
N ASP A 191 -0.26 -3.88 18.75
CA ASP A 191 0.63 -3.60 19.89
C ASP A 191 1.44 -2.30 19.66
N GLU A 192 1.69 -1.53 20.71
CA GLU A 192 2.44 -0.26 20.66
C GLU A 192 3.84 -0.42 20.07
N PHE A 193 4.47 -1.60 20.20
CA PHE A 193 5.76 -1.91 19.57
C PHE A 193 5.75 -1.74 18.04
N TYR A 194 4.60 -1.99 17.41
CA TYR A 194 4.42 -1.89 15.96
C TYR A 194 3.75 -0.57 15.53
N LYS A 195 3.72 0.45 16.39
CA LYS A 195 3.12 1.76 16.09
C LYS A 195 4.15 2.87 15.96
N GLY A 196 3.65 4.04 15.59
CA GLY A 196 4.43 5.27 15.47
C GLY A 196 5.41 5.23 14.29
N ARG A 197 6.45 6.08 14.37
CA ARG A 197 7.44 6.26 13.31
C ARG A 197 8.07 4.94 12.87
N MET A 198 8.37 4.83 11.59
CA MET A 198 9.16 3.70 11.06
C MET A 198 10.51 3.64 11.77
N PRO A 199 10.98 2.44 12.18
CA PRO A 199 12.27 2.32 12.83
C PRO A 199 13.38 2.52 11.80
N ASN A 200 14.57 2.85 12.28
CA ASN A 200 15.76 2.86 11.45
C ASN A 200 16.08 1.44 10.96
N PHE A 201 16.64 1.35 9.75
CA PHE A 201 17.13 0.09 9.20
C PHE A 201 18.20 -0.54 10.09
N LEU A 202 18.11 -1.85 10.29
CA LEU A 202 19.08 -2.65 11.01
C LEU A 202 19.66 -3.75 10.09
N SER A 203 20.99 -3.76 9.94
CA SER A 203 21.69 -4.85 9.24
C SER A 203 21.91 -6.08 10.11
N GLU A 204 21.90 -5.91 11.44
CA GLU A 204 22.20 -6.97 12.41
C GLU A 204 21.34 -6.82 13.68
N ALA A 205 21.16 -7.95 14.36
CA ALA A 205 20.42 -8.00 15.61
C ALA A 205 21.15 -7.25 16.73
N LYS A 206 20.42 -6.44 17.49
CA LYS A 206 20.97 -5.78 18.68
C LYS A 206 21.29 -6.83 19.76
N PRO A 207 22.51 -6.85 20.35
CA PRO A 207 22.93 -7.88 21.31
C PRO A 207 21.96 -8.10 22.48
N ALA A 208 21.43 -7.01 23.05
CA ALA A 208 20.49 -7.06 24.17
C ALA A 208 19.12 -7.66 23.83
N HIS A 209 18.78 -7.76 22.54
CA HIS A 209 17.46 -8.17 22.07
C HIS A 209 17.52 -9.28 21.02
N ARG A 210 18.60 -10.07 20.98
CA ARG A 210 18.82 -11.11 19.94
C ARG A 210 17.64 -12.06 19.74
N LEU A 211 16.91 -12.40 20.81
CA LEU A 211 15.76 -13.30 20.74
C LEU A 211 14.57 -12.74 19.95
N ARG A 212 14.49 -11.41 19.76
CA ARG A 212 13.48 -10.73 18.93
C ARG A 212 13.81 -10.77 17.45
N PHE A 213 15.04 -11.09 17.10
CA PHE A 213 15.49 -11.07 15.72
C PHE A 213 15.55 -12.48 15.13
N TYR A 214 15.41 -12.55 13.81
CA TYR A 214 15.71 -13.72 13.01
C TYR A 214 16.28 -13.29 11.67
N GLU A 215 17.49 -13.77 11.37
CA GLU A 215 18.09 -13.61 10.05
C GLU A 215 17.57 -14.73 9.14
N VAL A 216 16.80 -14.35 8.14
CA VAL A 216 16.09 -15.29 7.28
C VAL A 216 17.07 -16.08 6.43
N GLN A 217 16.95 -17.40 6.44
CA GLN A 217 17.80 -18.28 5.65
C GLN A 217 17.28 -18.39 4.21
N GLU A 218 18.15 -18.76 3.28
CA GLU A 218 17.79 -18.89 1.86
C GLU A 218 16.66 -19.91 1.62
N GLN A 219 16.67 -21.02 2.37
CA GLN A 219 15.59 -22.02 2.35
C GLN A 219 14.22 -21.39 2.68
N ASP A 220 14.18 -20.47 3.64
CA ASP A 220 12.94 -19.83 4.07
C ASP A 220 12.48 -18.80 3.05
N ILE A 221 13.41 -18.11 2.37
CA ILE A 221 13.09 -17.25 1.22
C ILE A 221 12.47 -18.07 0.08
N CYS A 222 13.01 -19.26 -0.21
CA CYS A 222 12.47 -20.16 -1.24
C CYS A 222 11.10 -20.75 -0.86
N GLN A 223 10.83 -20.98 0.42
CA GLN A 223 9.55 -21.52 0.89
C GLN A 223 8.47 -20.44 1.06
N ASN A 224 8.86 -19.18 1.19
CA ASN A 224 7.98 -18.06 1.46
C ASN A 224 8.07 -17.01 0.36
N ASP A 225 7.43 -17.27 -0.78
CA ASP A 225 7.43 -16.36 -1.95
C ASP A 225 6.95 -14.93 -1.62
N TRP A 226 6.15 -14.77 -0.57
CA TRP A 226 5.71 -13.46 -0.09
C TRP A 226 6.85 -12.58 0.46
N LEU A 227 8.00 -13.15 0.84
CA LEU A 227 9.18 -12.36 1.16
C LEU A 227 9.71 -11.61 -0.08
N ARG A 228 9.62 -12.23 -1.26
CA ARG A 228 9.92 -11.56 -2.53
C ARG A 228 8.90 -10.47 -2.83
N LEU A 229 7.63 -10.70 -2.50
CA LEU A 229 6.60 -9.66 -2.61
C LEU A 229 6.97 -8.41 -1.79
N TYR A 230 7.51 -8.55 -0.57
CA TYR A 230 7.95 -7.40 0.23
C TYR A 230 9.16 -6.69 -0.38
N THR A 231 10.04 -7.42 -1.06
CA THR A 231 11.15 -6.81 -1.81
C THR A 231 10.67 -6.05 -3.04
N ASP A 232 9.64 -6.56 -3.73
CA ASP A 232 9.01 -5.85 -4.86
C ASP A 232 8.32 -4.57 -4.36
N PHE A 233 7.60 -4.63 -3.23
CA PHE A 233 7.03 -3.46 -2.58
C PHE A 233 8.09 -2.44 -2.14
N ALA A 234 9.23 -2.90 -1.62
CA ALA A 234 10.34 -2.03 -1.25
C ALA A 234 10.87 -1.26 -2.47
N LEU A 235 11.05 -1.92 -3.62
CA LEU A 235 11.47 -1.27 -4.86
C LEU A 235 10.38 -0.36 -5.44
N TYR A 236 9.12 -0.79 -5.40
CA TYR A 236 7.99 0.01 -5.86
C TYR A 236 7.86 1.29 -5.05
N CYS A 237 8.05 1.22 -3.73
CA CYS A 237 8.06 2.37 -2.85
C CYS A 237 9.08 3.44 -3.29
N TYR A 238 10.27 3.03 -3.76
CA TYR A 238 11.29 3.96 -4.25
C TYR A 238 11.02 4.45 -5.68
N TRP A 239 10.55 3.57 -6.57
CA TRP A 239 10.33 3.85 -8.00
C TRP A 239 8.87 4.15 -8.35
N ARG A 240 8.03 4.51 -7.38
CA ARG A 240 6.56 4.60 -7.51
C ARG A 240 6.10 5.43 -8.71
N TYR A 241 6.82 6.50 -9.01
CA TYR A 241 6.51 7.44 -10.09
C TYR A 241 7.28 7.16 -11.39
N ASN A 242 8.01 6.03 -11.46
CA ASN A 242 8.76 5.60 -12.63
C ASN A 242 8.61 4.08 -12.84
N GLU A 243 7.49 3.70 -13.46
CA GLU A 243 7.12 2.30 -13.67
C GLU A 243 8.15 1.53 -14.51
N SER A 244 8.76 2.18 -15.50
CA SER A 244 9.79 1.54 -16.34
C SER A 244 11.06 1.24 -15.55
N ALA A 245 11.50 2.17 -14.68
CA ALA A 245 12.61 1.94 -13.76
C ALA A 245 12.29 0.81 -12.77
N PHE A 246 11.09 0.82 -12.19
CA PHE A 246 10.61 -0.24 -11.31
C PHE A 246 10.67 -1.61 -12.00
N LYS A 247 10.03 -1.76 -13.18
CA LYS A 247 10.03 -3.01 -13.96
C LYS A 247 11.44 -3.47 -14.27
N SER A 248 12.34 -2.54 -14.62
CA SER A 248 13.72 -2.87 -14.93
C SER A 248 14.49 -3.41 -13.72
N CYS A 249 14.09 -3.07 -12.49
CA CYS A 249 14.75 -3.52 -11.26
C CYS A 249 14.32 -4.92 -10.80
N LEU A 250 13.34 -5.55 -11.45
CA LEU A 250 12.83 -6.86 -11.07
C LEU A 250 13.45 -8.02 -11.89
N PRO A 251 13.62 -9.22 -11.28
CA PRO A 251 13.58 -9.47 -9.85
C PRO A 251 14.83 -8.92 -9.13
N ALA A 252 14.67 -8.40 -7.93
CA ALA A 252 15.79 -7.95 -7.12
C ALA A 252 16.58 -9.13 -6.54
N LYS A 253 17.89 -8.95 -6.35
CA LYS A 253 18.69 -9.87 -5.54
C LYS A 253 18.47 -9.53 -4.07
N ILE A 254 17.92 -10.48 -3.31
CA ILE A 254 17.82 -10.37 -1.85
C ILE A 254 19.20 -10.67 -1.27
N ASN A 255 19.80 -9.70 -0.59
CA ASN A 255 21.09 -9.87 0.07
C ASN A 255 20.91 -10.35 1.51
N LYS A 256 19.96 -9.75 2.23
CA LYS A 256 19.68 -10.08 3.63
C LYS A 256 18.27 -9.65 4.02
N ILE A 257 17.61 -10.46 4.85
CA ILE A 257 16.38 -10.08 5.55
C ILE A 257 16.58 -10.36 7.03
N LEU A 258 16.41 -9.33 7.84
CA LEU A 258 16.37 -9.43 9.29
C LEU A 258 14.95 -9.15 9.76
N VAL A 259 14.31 -10.14 10.37
CA VAL A 259 12.94 -10.03 10.90
C VAL A 259 13.02 -9.70 12.37
N GLU A 260 12.18 -8.77 12.81
CA GLU A 260 12.04 -8.34 14.20
C GLU A 260 10.57 -8.50 14.63
N THR A 261 10.37 -9.23 15.71
CA THR A 261 9.06 -9.43 16.35
C THR A 261 9.13 -9.09 17.83
N PHE A 262 8.00 -8.66 18.38
CA PHE A 262 7.83 -8.49 19.83
C PHE A 262 7.98 -9.85 20.54
N GLU A 263 7.35 -10.89 19.98
CA GLU A 263 7.34 -12.25 20.48
C GLU A 263 8.74 -12.89 20.38
N THR A 264 9.17 -13.53 21.46
CA THR A 264 10.39 -14.34 21.48
C THR A 264 10.02 -15.80 21.24
N HIS A 265 10.52 -16.35 20.14
CA HIS A 265 10.34 -17.77 19.80
C HIS A 265 11.64 -18.54 20.01
N THR A 266 11.55 -19.74 20.58
CA THR A 266 12.69 -20.68 20.71
C THR A 266 13.20 -21.10 19.34
N ASP A 267 12.31 -21.36 18.38
CA ASP A 267 12.63 -21.50 16.96
C ASP A 267 12.50 -20.12 16.28
N PRO A 268 13.62 -19.52 15.84
CA PRO A 268 13.60 -18.20 15.21
C PRO A 268 12.76 -18.12 13.93
N SER A 269 12.62 -19.21 13.18
CA SER A 269 11.88 -19.24 11.90
C SER A 269 10.38 -18.99 12.08
N LEU A 270 9.84 -19.31 13.26
CA LEU A 270 8.43 -19.07 13.59
C LEU A 270 8.04 -17.60 13.56
N LYS A 271 9.02 -16.67 13.65
CA LYS A 271 8.79 -15.23 13.49
C LYS A 271 8.20 -14.85 12.13
N LEU A 272 8.45 -15.65 11.10
CA LEU A 272 7.85 -15.45 9.77
C LEU A 272 6.32 -15.62 9.79
N LYS A 273 5.82 -16.43 10.74
CA LYS A 273 4.39 -16.71 10.95
C LYS A 273 3.72 -15.71 11.90
N SER A 274 4.47 -14.84 12.58
CA SER A 274 3.91 -13.84 13.49
C SER A 274 3.01 -12.86 12.75
N SER A 275 1.83 -12.58 13.28
CA SER A 275 0.87 -11.67 12.65
C SER A 275 1.48 -10.29 12.35
N ASN A 276 2.16 -9.73 13.35
CA ASN A 276 2.88 -8.47 13.26
C ASN A 276 4.39 -8.73 13.19
N ALA A 277 5.09 -8.02 12.31
CA ALA A 277 6.54 -8.16 12.15
C ALA A 277 7.14 -6.95 11.45
N ILE A 278 8.41 -6.66 11.74
CA ILE A 278 9.22 -5.66 11.04
C ILE A 278 10.31 -6.39 10.26
N PHE A 279 10.42 -6.09 8.97
CA PHE A 279 11.38 -6.69 8.06
C PHE A 279 12.39 -5.62 7.64
N HIS A 280 13.65 -5.82 8.02
CA HIS A 280 14.76 -5.02 7.54
C HIS A 280 15.38 -5.74 6.35
N ILE A 281 15.19 -5.19 5.16
CA ILE A 281 15.51 -5.83 3.88
C ILE A 281 16.67 -5.09 3.22
N ASN A 282 17.73 -5.83 2.88
CA ASN A 282 18.81 -5.36 2.01
C ASN A 282 18.69 -6.11 0.67
N LEU A 283 18.61 -5.35 -0.42
CA LEU A 283 18.47 -5.88 -1.77
C LEU A 283 19.35 -5.10 -2.77
N THR A 284 19.79 -5.78 -3.82
CA THR A 284 20.50 -5.17 -4.96
C THR A 284 19.62 -5.27 -6.20
N ALA A 285 19.47 -4.16 -6.92
CA ALA A 285 18.84 -4.13 -8.23
C ALA A 285 19.59 -3.17 -9.15
N LYS A 286 19.85 -3.58 -10.41
CA LYS A 286 20.56 -2.78 -11.41
C LYS A 286 21.88 -2.16 -10.90
N SER A 287 22.66 -2.96 -10.18
CA SER A 287 23.94 -2.55 -9.58
C SER A 287 23.85 -1.41 -8.57
N ARG A 288 22.66 -1.21 -7.98
CA ARG A 288 22.43 -0.32 -6.84
C ARG A 288 21.94 -1.12 -5.66
N ASP A 289 22.43 -0.78 -4.49
CA ASP A 289 21.98 -1.35 -3.23
C ASP A 289 20.88 -0.50 -2.63
N TYR A 290 19.90 -1.18 -2.06
CA TYR A 290 18.74 -0.60 -1.41
C TYR A 290 18.59 -1.22 -0.03
N ILE A 291 18.20 -0.37 0.91
CA ILE A 291 17.78 -0.78 2.24
C ILE A 291 16.32 -0.37 2.43
N SER A 292 15.54 -1.27 3.02
CA SER A 292 14.12 -1.03 3.26
C SER A 292 13.71 -1.55 4.62
N VAL A 293 12.76 -0.85 5.22
CA VAL A 293 12.06 -1.31 6.41
C VAL A 293 10.60 -1.47 6.02
N VAL A 294 10.10 -2.70 6.15
CA VAL A 294 8.70 -3.04 5.93
C VAL A 294 8.10 -3.44 7.27
N ARG A 295 7.10 -2.71 7.73
CA ARG A 295 6.31 -3.10 8.90
C ARG A 295 4.99 -3.72 8.43
N ARG A 296 4.77 -4.98 8.78
CA ARG A 296 3.50 -5.67 8.62
C ARG A 296 2.74 -5.62 9.94
N THR A 297 1.48 -5.21 9.88
CA THR A 297 0.54 -5.35 10.99
C THR A 297 -0.81 -5.90 10.52
N THR A 298 -1.56 -6.48 11.46
CA THR A 298 -2.97 -6.80 11.33
C THR A 298 -3.72 -6.27 12.54
N ASP A 299 -4.94 -5.82 12.33
CA ASP A 299 -5.85 -5.34 13.37
C ASP A 299 -6.78 -6.45 13.91
N GLY A 300 -6.51 -7.71 13.52
CA GLY A 300 -7.29 -8.87 13.93
C GLY A 300 -8.58 -9.08 13.14
N LYS A 301 -8.94 -8.18 12.21
CA LYS A 301 -10.08 -8.37 11.32
C LYS A 301 -9.69 -9.27 10.15
N THR A 302 -10.63 -10.10 9.71
CA THR A 302 -10.45 -10.95 8.51
C THR A 302 -10.21 -10.09 7.28
N GLY A 303 -9.28 -10.51 6.44
CA GLY A 303 -8.91 -9.82 5.21
C GLY A 303 -8.13 -8.52 5.42
N HIS A 304 -7.64 -8.25 6.63
CA HIS A 304 -6.86 -7.04 6.95
C HIS A 304 -5.37 -7.36 7.15
N ILE A 305 -4.54 -6.83 6.25
CA ILE A 305 -3.10 -6.67 6.41
C ILE A 305 -2.71 -5.24 6.06
N ILE A 306 -1.84 -4.64 6.87
CA ILE A 306 -1.30 -3.30 6.66
C ILE A 306 0.20 -3.42 6.41
N LEU A 307 0.68 -2.79 5.34
CA LEU A 307 2.10 -2.64 5.05
C LEU A 307 2.49 -1.16 5.08
N GLN A 308 3.44 -0.83 5.96
CA GLN A 308 4.13 0.46 5.97
C GLN A 308 5.56 0.23 5.51
N ILE A 309 6.02 1.02 4.54
CA ILE A 309 7.30 0.78 3.85
C ILE A 309 8.08 2.09 3.77
N SER A 310 9.35 2.02 4.11
CA SER A 310 10.33 3.06 3.81
C SER A 310 11.54 2.44 3.15
N THR A 311 11.96 3.00 2.02
CA THR A 311 13.09 2.52 1.22
C THR A 311 14.05 3.65 0.88
N TRP A 312 15.35 3.36 0.95
CA TRP A 312 16.44 4.26 0.60
C TRP A 312 17.49 3.52 -0.24
N THR A 313 18.34 4.27 -0.94
CA THR A 313 19.56 3.71 -1.52
C THR A 313 20.61 3.49 -0.43
N ASN A 314 21.60 2.64 -0.69
CA ASN A 314 22.73 2.42 0.18
C ASN A 314 24.07 2.62 -0.59
N PRO A 315 24.89 3.64 -0.26
CA PRO A 315 24.62 4.68 0.73
C PRO A 315 23.42 5.56 0.34
N PRO A 316 22.78 6.24 1.31
CA PRO A 316 21.70 7.17 1.02
C PRO A 316 22.19 8.21 0.02
N SER A 317 21.42 8.44 -1.05
CA SER A 317 21.68 9.55 -1.96
C SER A 317 21.68 10.84 -1.15
N SER A 318 22.76 11.63 -1.25
CA SER A 318 22.84 12.95 -0.63
C SER A 318 21.64 13.80 -1.04
N PRO A 319 21.06 14.60 -0.12
CA PRO A 319 19.88 15.41 -0.39
C PRO A 319 20.07 16.42 -1.52
#